data_AF-A0A813K1B8-F1
#
_entry.id   AF-A0A813K1B8-F1
#
_cell.length_a   1.000
_cell.length_b   1.000
_cell.length_c   1.000
_cell.angle_alpha   90.00
_cell.angle_beta   90.00
_cell.angle_gamma   90.00
#
_symmetry.space_group_name_H-M   'P 1'
#
loop_
_entity.id
_entity.type
_entity.pdbx_description
1 polymer ?
#
loop_
_entity_poly.entity_id
_entity_poly.type
_entity_poly.pdbx_seq_one_letter_code
_entity_poly.pdbx_strand_id
1 'polypeptide(L)'
;PGRTLSAGDVNDSPPSEAPRDARTALREAWDKRVLAGRPSLTLSILDEWQGTLCASAIFHLLEICVQFVSPLVIRSIVTFVDSEDQNLPLGIIYAVCFFITPLLQCLLSSHFILHGRRLGMRTQGATACLVFEKALRLSQPASTSYGPGALVNIMQVDTFRFAFAFFHLNFM
;
A
#
# COMPACT_ATOMS: atom_id res chain seq x y z
N PRO A 1 -33.37 12.43 -5.53
CA PRO A 1 -32.96 11.18 -6.22
C PRO A 1 -31.69 11.41 -7.06
N GLY A 2 -30.57 10.77 -6.68
CA GLY A 2 -29.32 10.87 -7.43
C GLY A 2 -29.39 10.11 -8.77
N ARG A 3 -28.77 10.66 -9.82
CA ARG A 3 -28.67 10.03 -11.15
C ARG A 3 -27.84 8.74 -11.04
N THR A 4 -28.22 7.69 -11.76
CA THR A 4 -27.41 6.48 -11.91
C THR A 4 -26.14 6.78 -12.71
N LEU A 5 -24.98 6.45 -12.14
CA LEU A 5 -23.68 6.64 -12.80
C LEU A 5 -23.53 5.66 -13.96
N SER A 6 -23.01 6.15 -15.09
CA SER A 6 -22.69 5.36 -16.28
C SER A 6 -21.17 5.22 -16.45
N ALA A 7 -20.72 4.30 -17.30
CA ALA A 7 -19.29 4.08 -17.54
C ALA A 7 -18.53 5.34 -18.00
N GLY A 8 -19.21 6.27 -18.68
CA GLY A 8 -18.63 7.56 -19.09
C GLY A 8 -18.45 8.59 -17.97
N ASP A 9 -18.98 8.33 -16.77
CA ASP A 9 -18.79 9.19 -15.59
C ASP A 9 -17.52 8.80 -14.80
N VAL A 10 -16.80 7.76 -15.23
CA VAL A 10 -15.56 7.32 -14.61
C VAL A 10 -14.42 8.23 -15.06
N ASN A 11 -13.79 8.91 -14.09
CA ASN A 11 -12.61 9.71 -14.37
C ASN A 11 -11.45 8.82 -14.85
N ASP A 12 -10.71 9.32 -15.84
CA ASP A 12 -9.46 8.69 -16.25
C ASP A 12 -8.47 8.65 -15.09
N SER A 13 -7.68 7.57 -15.03
CA SER A 13 -6.62 7.46 -14.05
C SER A 13 -5.55 8.53 -14.32
N PRO A 14 -4.96 9.13 -13.28
CA PRO A 14 -3.87 10.08 -13.46
C PRO A 14 -2.75 9.46 -14.32
N PRO A 15 -2.08 10.24 -15.18
CA PRO A 15 -1.02 9.71 -16.04
C PRO A 15 0.14 9.09 -15.23
N SER A 16 0.42 9.58 -14.03
CA SER A 16 1.41 9.00 -13.10
C SER A 16 0.99 7.67 -12.47
N GLU A 17 -0.25 7.23 -12.68
CA GLU A 17 -0.80 5.94 -12.25
C GLU A 17 -1.12 5.04 -13.45
N ALA A 18 -0.67 5.41 -14.66
CA ALA A 18 -0.88 4.62 -15.86
C ALA A 18 -0.23 3.23 -15.72
N PRO A 19 -0.97 2.13 -16.01
CA PRO A 19 -0.43 0.76 -15.94
C PRO A 19 0.75 0.52 -16.88
N ARG A 20 0.83 1.30 -17.96
CA ARG A 20 1.91 1.19 -18.97
C ARG A 20 3.27 1.51 -18.36
N ASP A 21 3.33 2.57 -17.56
CA ASP A 21 4.57 3.05 -16.94
C ASP A 21 5.01 2.11 -15.82
N ALA A 22 4.06 1.67 -14.99
CA ALA A 22 4.32 0.67 -13.96
C ALA A 22 4.83 -0.66 -14.56
N ARG A 23 4.30 -1.05 -15.72
CA ARG A 23 4.75 -2.24 -16.46
C ARG A 23 6.16 -2.07 -17.03
N THR A 24 6.48 -0.94 -17.67
CA THR A 24 7.83 -0.72 -18.24
C THR A 24 8.88 -0.70 -17.16
N ALA A 25 8.61 0.01 -16.06
CA ALA A 25 9.45 0.02 -14.86
C ALA A 25 9.72 -1.39 -14.32
N LEU A 26 8.65 -2.17 -14.08
CA LEU A 26 8.80 -3.54 -13.59
C LEU A 26 9.54 -4.45 -14.59
N ARG A 27 9.36 -4.23 -15.90
CA ARG A 27 10.04 -5.00 -16.95
C ARG A 27 11.54 -4.73 -16.95
N GLU A 28 11.95 -3.47 -16.84
CA GLU A 28 13.36 -3.09 -16.75
C GLU A 28 14.02 -3.68 -15.49
N ALA A 29 13.33 -3.61 -14.35
CA ALA A 29 13.77 -4.21 -13.08
C ALA A 29 13.86 -5.75 -13.15
N TRP A 30 12.99 -6.39 -13.92
CA TRP A 30 13.03 -7.83 -14.20
C TRP A 30 14.22 -8.20 -15.10
N ASP A 31 14.38 -7.51 -16.23
CA ASP A 31 15.43 -7.80 -17.21
C ASP A 31 16.82 -7.60 -16.58
N LYS A 32 17.01 -6.56 -15.75
CA LYS A 32 18.24 -6.34 -14.97
C LYS A 32 18.59 -7.54 -14.06
N ARG A 33 17.58 -8.16 -13.42
CA ARG A 33 17.78 -9.32 -12.54
C ARG A 33 18.05 -10.61 -13.30
N VAL A 34 17.39 -10.79 -14.44
CA VAL A 34 17.66 -11.92 -15.34
C VAL A 34 19.11 -11.85 -15.83
N LEU A 35 19.60 -10.67 -16.22
CA LEU A 35 20.99 -10.47 -16.62
C LEU A 35 21.98 -10.72 -15.48
N ALA A 36 21.61 -10.43 -14.24
CA ALA A 36 22.41 -10.72 -13.05
C ALA A 36 22.37 -12.21 -12.62
N GLY A 37 21.67 -13.09 -13.36
CA GLY A 37 21.57 -14.51 -13.06
C GLY A 37 20.72 -14.85 -11.84
N ARG A 38 19.93 -13.91 -11.32
CA ARG A 38 19.06 -14.08 -10.14
C ARG A 38 17.61 -13.70 -10.48
N PRO A 39 16.91 -14.51 -11.29
CA PRO A 39 15.55 -14.18 -11.71
C PRO A 39 14.58 -14.30 -10.54
N SER A 40 14.11 -13.16 -10.02
CA SER A 40 13.08 -13.13 -8.96
C SER A 40 12.18 -11.91 -9.10
N LEU A 41 10.89 -12.18 -9.31
CA LEU A 41 9.89 -11.14 -9.58
C LEU A 41 9.60 -10.35 -8.31
N THR A 42 9.61 -11.06 -7.19
CA THR A 42 9.53 -10.55 -5.83
C THR A 42 10.52 -9.43 -5.58
N LEU A 43 11.79 -9.68 -5.91
CA LEU A 43 12.85 -8.70 -5.67
C LEU A 43 12.82 -7.57 -6.72
N SER A 44 12.39 -7.82 -7.96
CA SER A 44 12.17 -6.76 -8.97
C SER A 44 11.11 -5.76 -8.55
N ILE A 45 10.02 -6.25 -7.96
CA ILE A 45 8.97 -5.44 -7.36
C ILE A 45 9.51 -4.58 -6.21
N LEU A 46 10.31 -5.17 -5.31
CA LEU A 46 10.89 -4.45 -4.18
C LEU A 46 11.86 -3.35 -4.61
N ASP A 47 12.76 -3.64 -5.55
CA ASP A 47 13.74 -2.64 -6.01
C ASP A 47 13.07 -1.45 -6.69
N GLU A 48 12.05 -1.71 -7.50
CA GLU A 48 11.38 -0.67 -8.27
C GLU A 48 10.60 0.28 -7.36
N TRP A 49 9.91 -0.27 -6.35
CA TRP A 49 9.04 0.51 -5.49
C TRP A 49 9.61 0.80 -4.09
N GLN A 50 10.91 0.56 -3.88
CA GLN A 50 11.58 0.76 -2.59
C GLN A 50 11.35 2.16 -1.99
N GLY A 51 11.34 3.22 -2.80
CA GLY A 51 11.13 4.59 -2.30
C GLY A 51 9.72 4.81 -1.74
N THR A 52 8.71 4.24 -2.40
CA THR A 52 7.32 4.32 -1.94
C THR A 52 7.10 3.42 -0.72
N LEU A 53 7.74 2.24 -0.69
CA LEU A 53 7.74 1.34 0.46
C LEU A 53 8.38 1.98 1.70
N CYS A 54 9.56 2.61 1.54
CA CYS A 54 10.22 3.33 2.63
C CYS A 54 9.36 4.48 3.16
N ALA A 55 8.74 5.26 2.28
CA ALA A 55 7.84 6.33 2.70
C ALA A 55 6.64 5.79 3.48
N SER A 56 6.02 4.70 3.00
CA SER A 56 4.91 4.02 3.68
C SER A 56 5.34 3.47 5.05
N ALA A 57 6.51 2.86 5.16
CA ALA A 57 7.07 2.37 6.41
C ALA A 57 7.31 3.49 7.42
N ILE A 58 7.80 4.66 6.99
CA ILE A 58 7.97 5.84 7.85
C ILE A 58 6.62 6.31 8.40
N PHE A 59 5.58 6.43 7.56
CA PHE A 59 4.25 6.82 8.02
C PHE A 59 3.68 5.84 9.03
N HIS A 60 3.86 4.53 8.81
CA HIS A 60 3.40 3.54 9.76
C HIS A 60 4.18 3.55 11.07
N LEU A 61 5.51 3.71 11.02
CA LEU A 61 6.33 3.85 12.22
C LEU A 61 5.86 5.04 13.08
N LEU A 62 5.57 6.18 12.45
CA LEU A 62 5.02 7.34 13.13
C LEU A 62 3.64 7.06 13.73
N GLU A 63 2.78 6.34 13.00
CA GLU A 63 1.46 5.95 13.48
C GLU A 63 1.55 5.07 14.74
N ILE A 64 2.43 4.06 14.73
CA ILE A 64 2.73 3.22 15.90
C ILE A 64 3.22 4.08 17.07
N CYS A 65 4.16 5.01 16.83
CA CYS A 65 4.66 5.90 17.87
C CYS A 65 3.54 6.73 18.52
N VAL A 66 2.63 7.28 17.71
CA VAL A 66 1.49 8.06 18.19
C VAL A 66 0.50 7.18 18.96
N GLN A 67 0.33 5.92 18.55
CA GLN A 67 -0.53 4.96 19.26
C GLN A 67 -0.07 4.74 20.71
N PHE A 68 1.24 4.73 20.98
CA PHE A 68 1.78 4.66 22.34
C PHE A 68 1.60 5.95 23.15
N VAL A 69 1.45 7.10 22.50
CA VAL A 69 1.19 8.39 23.18
C VAL A 69 -0.23 8.45 23.73
N SER A 70 -1.21 7.82 23.06
CA SER A 70 -2.62 7.80 23.48
C SER A 70 -2.83 7.37 24.96
N PRO A 71 -2.34 6.20 25.42
CA PRO A 71 -2.51 5.78 26.82
C PRO A 71 -1.73 6.68 27.80
N LEU A 72 -0.59 7.26 27.39
CA LEU A 72 0.18 8.18 28.23
C LEU A 72 -0.58 9.48 28.49
N VAL A 73 -1.21 10.05 27.46
CA VAL A 73 -2.02 11.26 27.60
C VAL A 73 -3.21 11.02 28.51
N ILE A 74 -3.91 9.89 28.36
CA ILE A 74 -5.02 9.51 29.25
C ILE A 74 -4.54 9.39 30.70
N ARG A 75 -3.42 8.70 30.94
CA ARG A 75 -2.84 8.56 32.28
C ARG A 75 -2.51 9.91 32.91
N SER A 76 -1.93 10.83 32.14
CA SER A 76 -1.62 12.19 32.60
C SER A 76 -2.87 12.98 32.98
N ILE A 77 -3.96 12.87 32.19
CA ILE A 77 -5.24 13.50 32.50
C ILE A 77 -5.82 12.95 33.80
N VAL A 78 -5.85 11.63 33.97
CA VAL A 78 -6.39 11.00 35.20
C VAL A 78 -5.59 11.46 36.42
N THR A 79 -4.25 11.47 36.32
CA THR A 79 -3.38 11.93 37.41
C THR A 79 -3.60 13.41 37.74
N PHE A 80 -3.79 14.26 36.73
CA PHE A 80 -4.05 15.69 36.91
C PHE A 80 -5.41 15.97 37.58
N VAL A 81 -6.42 15.17 37.28
CA VAL A 81 -7.76 15.30 37.90
C VAL A 81 -7.74 14.87 39.37
N ASP A 82 -6.92 13.88 39.73
CA ASP A 82 -6.80 13.34 41.09
C ASP A 82 -5.90 14.19 42.00
N SER A 83 -5.04 15.05 41.44
CA SER A 83 -4.17 15.95 42.20
C SER A 83 -4.91 17.16 42.78
N GLU A 84 -4.57 17.54 44.02
CA GLU A 84 -5.12 18.72 44.71
C GLU A 84 -4.64 20.05 44.12
N ASP A 85 -3.43 20.09 43.53
CA ASP A 85 -2.84 21.27 42.87
C ASP A 85 -3.14 21.30 41.36
N GLN A 86 -4.35 21.73 41.01
CA GLN A 86 -4.83 21.79 39.61
C GLN A 86 -4.43 23.10 38.93
N ASN A 87 -3.25 23.10 38.30
CA ASN A 87 -2.81 24.25 37.50
C ASN A 87 -3.52 24.29 36.13
N LEU A 88 -4.38 25.28 35.91
CA LEU A 88 -5.23 25.43 34.72
C LEU A 88 -4.45 25.35 33.38
N PRO A 89 -3.33 26.07 33.18
CA PRO A 89 -2.53 25.94 31.95
C PRO A 89 -2.06 24.52 31.64
N LEU A 90 -1.70 23.72 32.65
CA LEU A 90 -1.29 22.32 32.44
C LEU A 90 -2.48 21.45 32.01
N GLY A 91 -3.65 21.64 32.63
CA GLY A 91 -4.88 20.94 32.25
C GLY A 91 -5.28 21.22 30.80
N ILE A 92 -5.14 22.48 30.34
CA ILE A 92 -5.41 22.86 28.94
C ILE A 92 -4.44 22.14 27.99
N ILE A 93 -3.15 22.06 28.32
CA ILE A 93 -2.17 21.33 27.49
C ILE A 93 -2.57 19.86 27.34
N TYR A 94 -2.93 19.18 28.44
CA TYR A 94 -3.35 17.78 28.38
C TYR A 94 -4.63 17.57 27.55
N ALA A 95 -5.62 18.46 27.69
CA ALA A 95 -6.86 18.40 26.92
C ALA A 95 -6.60 18.61 25.41
N VAL A 96 -5.73 19.56 25.05
CA VAL A 96 -5.33 19.80 23.66
C VAL A 96 -4.57 18.59 23.10
N CYS A 97 -3.62 18.02 23.85
CA CYS A 97 -2.92 16.80 23.44
C CYS A 97 -3.89 15.64 23.20
N PHE A 98 -4.85 15.42 24.10
CA PHE A 98 -5.85 14.36 23.98
C PHE A 98 -6.70 14.46 22.71
N PHE A 99 -7.00 15.69 22.28
CA PHE A 99 -7.71 15.93 21.03
C PHE A 99 -6.82 15.74 19.79
N ILE A 100 -5.57 16.22 19.82
CA ILE A 100 -4.66 16.18 18.67
C ILE A 100 -4.13 14.77 18.38
N THR A 101 -3.83 13.97 19.41
CA THR A 101 -3.28 12.62 19.26
C THR A 101 -4.08 11.73 18.30
N PRO A 102 -5.41 11.52 18.48
CA PRO A 102 -6.19 10.68 17.57
C PRO A 102 -6.35 11.27 16.16
N LEU A 103 -6.36 12.61 16.03
CA LEU A 103 -6.38 13.26 14.71
C LEU A 103 -5.09 12.96 13.93
N LEU A 104 -3.94 13.09 14.58
CA LEU A 104 -2.66 12.78 13.98
C LEU A 104 -2.55 11.29 13.63
N GLN A 105 -3.01 10.41 14.53
CA GLN A 105 -3.05 8.97 14.25
C GLN A 105 -3.91 8.65 13.02
N CYS A 106 -5.10 9.23 12.93
CA CYS A 106 -6.00 9.04 11.79
C CYS A 106 -5.38 9.52 10.47
N LEU A 107 -4.72 10.69 10.48
CA LEU A 107 -4.02 11.22 9.30
C LEU A 107 -2.89 10.31 8.85
N LEU A 108 -2.02 9.88 9.77
CA LEU A 108 -0.89 8.99 9.47
C LEU A 108 -1.39 7.65 8.92
N SER A 109 -2.41 7.06 9.55
CA SER A 109 -3.05 5.83 9.10
C SER A 109 -3.66 5.98 7.70
N SER A 110 -4.36 7.09 7.44
CA SER A 110 -4.93 7.38 6.13
C SER A 110 -3.87 7.51 5.05
N HIS A 111 -2.76 8.20 5.33
CA HIS A 111 -1.63 8.31 4.42
C HIS A 111 -0.99 6.94 4.14
N PHE A 112 -0.74 6.16 5.19
CA PHE A 112 -0.21 4.80 5.06
C PHE A 112 -1.09 3.92 4.15
N ILE A 113 -2.40 3.89 4.40
CA ILE A 113 -3.37 3.12 3.60
C ILE A 113 -3.39 3.60 2.15
N LEU A 114 -3.39 4.92 1.90
CA LEU A 114 -3.40 5.46 0.54
C LEU A 114 -2.14 5.08 -0.23
N HIS A 115 -0.96 5.20 0.38
CA HIS A 115 0.30 4.79 -0.21
C HIS A 115 0.31 3.29 -0.51
N GLY A 116 -0.11 2.46 0.45
CA GLY A 116 -0.22 1.00 0.27
C GLY A 116 -1.16 0.63 -0.87
N ARG A 117 -2.35 1.24 -0.93
CA ARG A 117 -3.34 0.99 -2.00
C ARG A 117 -2.81 1.39 -3.38
N ARG A 118 -2.19 2.57 -3.50
CA ARG A 118 -1.60 3.02 -4.77
C ARG A 118 -0.53 2.07 -5.26
N LEU A 119 0.37 1.65 -4.38
CA LEU A 119 1.41 0.71 -4.73
C LEU A 119 0.81 -0.66 -5.09
N GLY A 120 -0.13 -1.19 -4.31
CA GLY A 120 -0.84 -2.44 -4.64
C GLY A 120 -1.52 -2.44 -6.00
N MET A 121 -2.16 -1.32 -6.40
CA MET A 121 -2.76 -1.20 -7.73
C MET A 121 -1.72 -1.21 -8.84
N ARG A 122 -0.60 -0.48 -8.67
CA ARG A 122 0.52 -0.47 -9.62
C ARG A 122 1.14 -1.85 -9.78
N THR A 123 1.38 -2.54 -8.67
CA THR A 123 2.00 -3.87 -8.66
C THR A 123 1.11 -4.91 -9.33
N GLN A 124 -0.19 -4.90 -9.01
CA GLN A 124 -1.18 -5.80 -9.61
C GLN A 124 -1.29 -5.56 -11.12
N GLY A 125 -1.46 -4.31 -11.55
CA GLY A 125 -1.61 -3.95 -12.96
C GLY A 125 -0.37 -4.31 -13.79
N ALA A 126 0.82 -3.94 -13.30
CA ALA A 126 2.08 -4.25 -13.98
C ALA A 126 2.31 -5.77 -14.11
N THR A 127 2.08 -6.51 -13.02
CA THR A 127 2.26 -7.98 -13.01
C THR A 127 1.25 -8.67 -13.92
N ALA A 128 -0.01 -8.24 -13.93
CA ALA A 128 -1.04 -8.78 -14.82
C ALA A 128 -0.69 -8.56 -16.30
N CYS A 129 -0.22 -7.37 -16.66
CA CYS A 129 0.25 -7.07 -18.01
C CYS A 129 1.46 -7.92 -18.42
N LEU A 130 2.43 -8.14 -17.51
CA LEU A 130 3.60 -8.97 -17.80
C LEU A 130 3.24 -10.44 -18.01
N VAL A 131 2.36 -10.98 -17.16
CA VAL A 131 1.84 -12.35 -17.31
C VAL A 131 1.10 -12.47 -18.64
N PHE A 132 0.33 -11.45 -19.03
CA PHE A 132 -0.40 -11.45 -20.31
C PHE A 132 0.53 -11.43 -21.51
N GLU A 133 1.55 -10.57 -21.51
CA GLU A 133 2.56 -10.55 -22.57
C GLU A 133 3.28 -11.90 -22.67
N LYS A 134 3.60 -12.52 -21.53
CA LYS A 134 4.23 -13.84 -21.52
C LYS A 134 3.30 -14.90 -22.10
N ALA A 135 2.01 -14.88 -21.72
CA ALA A 135 0.98 -15.79 -22.19
C ALA A 135 0.83 -15.79 -23.72
N LEU A 136 0.86 -14.60 -24.33
CA LEU A 136 0.79 -14.46 -25.79
C LEU A 136 2.02 -15.03 -26.53
N ARG A 137 3.13 -15.27 -25.83
CA ARG A 137 4.37 -15.82 -26.39
C ARG A 137 4.61 -17.28 -26.01
N LEU A 138 3.69 -17.93 -25.28
CA LEU A 138 3.81 -19.36 -24.97
C LEU A 138 3.57 -20.20 -26.23
N SER A 139 4.27 -21.32 -26.34
CA SER A 139 4.06 -22.30 -27.41
C SER A 139 2.69 -22.98 -27.25
N GLN A 140 2.11 -23.46 -28.36
CA GLN A 140 0.77 -24.07 -28.37
C GLN A 140 0.60 -25.21 -27.34
N PRO A 141 1.54 -26.18 -27.20
CA PRO A 141 1.39 -27.26 -26.22
C PRO A 141 1.40 -26.75 -24.76
N ALA A 142 2.21 -25.73 -24.49
CA ALA A 142 2.30 -25.15 -23.16
C ALA A 142 1.07 -24.30 -22.83
N SER A 143 0.56 -23.50 -23.79
CA SER A 143 -0.66 -22.71 -23.64
C SER A 143 -1.89 -23.58 -23.37
N THR A 144 -2.05 -24.69 -24.10
CA THR A 144 -3.14 -25.65 -23.89
C THR A 144 -3.07 -26.33 -22.53
N SER A 145 -1.87 -26.56 -21.98
CA SER A 145 -1.71 -27.17 -20.65
C SER A 145 -2.18 -26.27 -19.50
N TYR A 146 -2.06 -24.94 -19.61
CA TYR A 146 -2.57 -24.01 -18.59
C TYR A 146 -4.07 -23.76 -18.76
N GLY A 147 -4.53 -23.65 -20.01
CA GLY A 147 -5.92 -23.29 -20.31
C GLY A 147 -6.27 -21.83 -19.99
N PRO A 148 -7.27 -21.24 -20.66
CA PRO A 148 -7.59 -19.82 -20.53
C PRO A 148 -8.10 -19.44 -19.13
N GLY A 149 -8.83 -20.34 -18.45
CA GLY A 149 -9.37 -20.08 -17.11
C GLY A 149 -8.29 -19.96 -16.04
N ALA A 150 -7.28 -20.84 -16.06
CA ALA A 150 -6.16 -20.74 -15.12
C ALA A 150 -5.32 -19.48 -15.36
N LEU A 151 -5.15 -19.10 -16.63
CA LEU A 151 -4.44 -17.88 -16.99
C LEU A 151 -5.14 -16.62 -16.44
N VAL A 152 -6.46 -16.52 -16.62
CA VAL A 152 -7.26 -15.42 -16.07
C VAL A 152 -7.20 -15.43 -14.54
N ASN A 153 -7.27 -16.61 -13.91
CA ASN A 153 -7.12 -16.72 -12.46
C ASN A 153 -5.75 -16.19 -11.98
N ILE A 154 -4.66 -16.55 -12.66
CA ILE A 154 -3.32 -16.02 -12.33
C ILE A 154 -3.30 -14.50 -12.47
N MET A 155 -3.84 -13.95 -13.57
CA MET A 155 -3.85 -12.51 -13.83
C MET A 155 -4.69 -11.69 -12.86
N GLN A 156 -5.76 -12.27 -12.30
CA GLN A 156 -6.69 -11.55 -11.43
C GLN A 156 -6.44 -11.83 -9.95
N VAL A 157 -6.36 -13.10 -9.59
CA VAL A 157 -6.31 -13.54 -8.19
C VAL A 157 -4.87 -13.59 -7.70
N ASP A 158 -3.97 -14.23 -8.45
CA ASP A 158 -2.61 -14.43 -7.95
C ASP A 158 -1.80 -13.14 -7.98
N THR A 159 -1.96 -12.29 -9.00
CA THR A 159 -1.33 -10.96 -9.03
C THR A 159 -1.78 -10.07 -7.88
N PHE A 160 -3.08 -10.12 -7.54
CA PHE A 160 -3.63 -9.41 -6.39
C PHE A 160 -3.02 -9.95 -5.09
N ARG A 161 -3.06 -11.26 -4.87
CA ARG A 161 -2.48 -11.88 -3.67
C ARG A 161 -0.99 -11.58 -3.55
N PHE A 162 -0.24 -11.61 -4.64
CA PHE A 162 1.18 -11.31 -4.67
C PHE A 162 1.48 -9.84 -4.34
N ALA A 163 0.70 -8.91 -4.90
CA ALA A 163 0.76 -7.49 -4.59
C ALA A 163 0.56 -7.21 -3.10
N PHE A 164 -0.42 -7.88 -2.48
CA PHE A 164 -0.75 -7.69 -1.07
C PHE A 164 0.11 -8.52 -0.11
N ALA A 165 0.63 -9.67 -0.53
CA ALA A 165 1.50 -10.51 0.29
C ALA A 165 2.76 -9.78 0.72
N PHE A 166 3.32 -8.91 -0.13
CA PHE A 166 4.45 -8.06 0.25
C PHE A 166 4.14 -7.09 1.39
N PHE A 167 2.94 -6.51 1.37
CA PHE A 167 2.50 -5.63 2.46
C PHE A 167 2.22 -6.42 3.73
N HIS A 168 1.55 -7.56 3.62
CA HIS A 168 1.21 -8.39 4.78
C HIS A 168 2.43 -9.08 5.40
N LEU A 169 3.41 -9.54 4.61
CA LEU A 169 4.64 -10.17 5.12
C LEU A 169 5.59 -9.17 5.78
N ASN A 170 5.50 -7.88 5.46
CA ASN A 170 6.25 -6.83 6.17
C ASN A 170 5.59 -6.44 7.51
N PHE A 171 4.34 -6.87 7.74
CA PHE A 171 3.45 -6.40 8.82
C PHE A 171 2.88 -7.52 9.71
N MET A 172 3.45 -8.73 9.64
CA MET A 172 3.16 -9.83 10.57
C MET A 172 4.42 -10.18 11.34
#